data_AF-A0A656JZ62-F1
#
_entry.id   AF-A0A656JZ62-F1
#
_cell.length_a   1.000
_cell.length_b   1.000
_cell.length_c   1.000
_cell.angle_alpha   90.00
_cell.angle_beta   90.00
_cell.angle_gamma   90.00
#
_symmetry.space_group_name_H-M   'P 1'
#
loop_
_entity.id
_entity.type
_entity.pdbx_description
1 polymer ?
#
loop_
_entity_poly.entity_id
_entity_poly.type
_entity_poly.pdbx_seq_one_letter_code
_entity_poly.pdbx_strand_id
1 'polypeptide(L)'
;SDAIERLTALGGEAVTLDLSPFLEAAQLLYDGPWVAERYSIAGPLMKQHPDAVLPVIRDVLAKAPGVSGVDTFRAQYRLQALKAFCDRALDGLDCVVTPSIG
;
A
#
# COMPACT_ATOMS: atom_id res chain seq x y z
N SER A 1 -10.23 -18.59 11.26
CA SER A 1 -11.62 -18.97 11.57
C SER A 1 -12.04 -18.39 12.91
N ASP A 2 -11.28 -18.62 13.98
CA ASP A 2 -11.66 -18.30 15.36
C ASP A 2 -12.02 -16.83 15.60
N ALA A 3 -11.31 -15.88 14.97
CA ALA A 3 -11.62 -14.46 15.09
C ALA A 3 -12.98 -14.09 14.48
N ILE A 4 -13.33 -14.68 13.34
CA ILE A 4 -14.62 -14.45 12.66
C ILE A 4 -15.74 -15.05 13.51
N GLU A 5 -15.58 -16.29 13.96
CA GLU A 5 -16.56 -16.98 14.81
C GLU A 5 -16.85 -16.22 16.10
N ARG A 6 -15.81 -15.68 16.75
CA ARG A 6 -15.97 -14.84 17.95
C ARG A 6 -16.78 -13.58 17.68
N LEU A 7 -16.53 -12.90 16.56
CA LEU A 7 -17.27 -11.68 16.21
C LEU A 7 -18.72 -11.98 15.85
N THR A 8 -18.98 -13.09 15.16
CA THR A 8 -20.35 -13.55 14.91
C THR A 8 -21.08 -13.90 16.22
N ALA A 9 -20.40 -14.56 17.16
CA ALA A 9 -20.98 -14.89 18.47
C ALA A 9 -21.29 -13.63 19.33
N LEU A 10 -20.59 -12.51 19.10
CA LEU A 10 -20.88 -11.22 19.72
C LEU A 10 -22.05 -10.47 19.07
N GLY A 11 -22.65 -11.03 18.01
CA GLY A 11 -23.80 -10.46 17.30
C GLY A 11 -23.46 -9.82 15.95
N GLY A 12 -22.22 -9.93 15.47
CA GLY A 12 -21.83 -9.42 14.16
C GLY A 12 -22.33 -10.30 13.01
N GLU A 13 -22.65 -9.68 11.87
CA GLU A 13 -22.95 -10.39 10.63
C GLU A 13 -21.67 -10.49 9.77
N ALA A 14 -21.27 -11.71 9.41
CA ALA A 14 -20.09 -11.92 8.60
C ALA A 14 -20.42 -11.68 7.11
N VAL A 15 -19.83 -10.63 6.53
CA VAL A 15 -19.94 -10.30 5.12
C VAL A 15 -18.61 -10.55 4.42
N THR A 16 -18.63 -11.34 3.35
CA THR A 16 -17.42 -11.61 2.54
C THR A 16 -17.10 -10.39 1.68
N LEU A 17 -15.86 -9.91 1.79
CA LEU A 17 -15.33 -8.76 1.05
C LEU A 17 -14.24 -9.20 0.07
N ASP A 18 -14.32 -8.76 -1.18
CA ASP A 18 -13.22 -8.92 -2.14
C ASP A 18 -12.12 -7.89 -1.84
N LEU A 19 -10.96 -8.38 -1.39
CA LEU A 19 -9.80 -7.54 -1.06
C LEU A 19 -8.88 -7.25 -2.24
N SER A 20 -9.15 -7.80 -3.43
CA SER A 20 -8.32 -7.59 -4.63
C SER A 20 -7.96 -6.12 -4.92
N PRO A 21 -8.90 -5.14 -4.92
CA PRO A 21 -8.56 -3.74 -5.16
C PRO A 21 -7.73 -3.10 -4.03
N PHE A 22 -7.88 -3.57 -2.80
CA PHE A 22 -7.07 -3.12 -1.66
C PHE A 22 -5.64 -3.61 -1.77
N LEU A 23 -5.46 -4.87 -2.17
CA LEU A 23 -4.15 -5.48 -2.39
C LEU A 23 -3.42 -4.83 -3.57
N GLU A 24 -4.12 -4.49 -4.64
CA GLU A 24 -3.54 -3.75 -5.76
C GLU A 24 -3.09 -2.34 -5.31
N ALA A 25 -3.90 -1.64 -4.52
CA ALA A 25 -3.50 -0.35 -3.96
C ALA A 25 -2.26 -0.48 -3.05
N ALA A 26 -2.15 -1.56 -2.27
CA ALA A 26 -0.97 -1.84 -1.45
C ALA A 26 0.28 -2.11 -2.30
N GLN A 27 0.15 -2.77 -3.46
CA GLN A 27 1.27 -2.99 -4.39
C GLN A 27 1.84 -1.68 -4.95
N LEU A 28 0.99 -0.68 -5.20
CA LEU A 28 1.45 0.65 -5.65
C LEU A 28 2.43 1.32 -4.67
N LEU A 29 2.42 0.95 -3.39
CA LEU A 29 3.38 1.48 -2.41
C LEU A 29 4.83 1.04 -2.68
N TYR A 30 5.03 -0.16 -3.25
CA TYR A 30 6.35 -0.75 -3.49
C TYR A 30 6.74 -0.72 -4.97
N ASP A 31 5.79 -1.07 -5.84
CA ASP A 31 6.02 -1.15 -7.29
C ASP A 31 5.64 0.14 -8.03
N GLY A 32 4.99 1.07 -7.32
CA GLY A 32 4.62 2.37 -7.84
C GLY A 32 5.63 3.49 -7.53
N PRO A 33 5.29 4.71 -7.93
CA PRO A 33 6.18 5.88 -7.87
C PRO A 33 6.44 6.38 -6.44
N TRP A 34 5.73 5.88 -5.43
CA TRP A 34 5.87 6.33 -4.03
C TRP A 34 7.24 6.03 -3.42
N VAL A 35 8.04 5.14 -4.01
CA VAL A 35 9.47 5.01 -3.65
C VAL A 35 10.24 6.33 -3.79
N ALA A 36 9.83 7.19 -4.73
CA ALA A 36 10.42 8.50 -4.95
C ALA A 36 10.21 9.47 -3.78
N GLU A 37 9.13 9.29 -3.00
CA GLU A 37 8.88 10.11 -1.80
C GLU A 37 9.97 9.87 -0.76
N ARG A 38 10.27 8.60 -0.44
CA ARG A 38 11.36 8.24 0.49
C ARG A 38 12.73 8.66 -0.05
N TYR A 39 12.96 8.49 -1.35
CA TYR A 39 14.20 8.93 -2.00
C TYR A 39 14.37 10.46 -1.98
N SER A 40 13.29 11.24 -2.03
CA SER A 40 13.40 12.71 -1.97
C SER A 40 14.08 13.21 -0.69
N ILE A 41 13.94 12.45 0.41
CA ILE A 41 14.53 12.73 1.72
C ILE A 41 15.91 12.06 1.85
N ALA A 42 16.00 10.76 1.52
CA ALA A 42 17.22 9.97 1.74
C ALA A 42 18.27 10.11 0.62
N GLY A 43 17.87 10.56 -0.55
CA GLY A 43 18.69 10.63 -1.77
C GLY A 43 19.99 11.44 -1.62
N PRO A 44 19.97 12.65 -1.01
CA PRO A 44 21.20 13.40 -0.76
C PRO A 44 22.20 12.64 0.12
N LEU A 45 21.73 12.01 1.21
CA LEU A 45 22.57 11.21 2.09
C LEU A 45 23.15 9.99 1.35
N MET A 46 22.31 9.29 0.58
CA MET A 46 22.74 8.13 -0.23
C MET A 46 23.80 8.50 -1.27
N LYS A 47 23.78 9.73 -1.81
CA LYS A 47 24.77 10.22 -2.78
C LYS A 47 26.09 10.62 -2.12
N GLN A 48 26.04 11.25 -0.94
CA GLN A 48 27.22 11.75 -0.24
C GLN A 48 27.92 10.67 0.58
N HIS A 49 27.15 9.82 1.25
CA HIS A 49 27.62 8.79 2.17
C HIS A 49 26.81 7.49 1.97
N PRO A 50 27.02 6.76 0.86
CA PRO A 50 26.25 5.56 0.56
C PRO A 50 26.32 4.52 1.70
N ASP A 51 27.47 4.38 2.36
CA ASP A 51 27.64 3.41 3.46
C ASP A 51 26.90 3.77 4.75
N ALA A 52 26.37 4.99 4.87
CA ALA A 52 25.54 5.39 6.02
C ALA A 52 24.10 4.82 5.95
N VAL A 53 23.69 4.27 4.81
CA VAL A 53 22.36 3.68 4.59
C VAL A 53 22.51 2.18 4.41
N LEU A 54 21.69 1.38 5.11
CA LEU A 54 21.73 -0.08 5.01
C LEU A 54 21.56 -0.55 3.55
N PRO A 55 22.32 -1.56 3.09
CA PRO A 55 22.28 -2.02 1.69
C PRO A 55 20.87 -2.27 1.15
N VAL A 56 20.03 -2.99 1.91
CA VAL A 56 18.64 -3.29 1.52
C VAL A 56 17.78 -2.04 1.29
N ILE A 57 17.99 -0.98 2.08
CA ILE A 57 17.26 0.28 1.92
C ILE A 57 17.74 0.99 0.66
N ARG A 58 19.05 0.96 0.37
CA ARG A 58 19.59 1.53 -0.87
C ARG A 58 19.02 0.83 -2.10
N ASP A 59 18.96 -0.50 -2.08
CA ASP A 59 18.47 -1.29 -3.22
C ASP A 59 17.00 -0.99 -3.53
N VAL A 60 16.17 -0.83 -2.50
CA VAL A 60 14.76 -0.40 -2.65
C VAL A 60 14.68 1.00 -3.23
N LEU A 61 15.43 1.96 -2.68
CA LEU A 61 15.36 3.37 -3.07
C LEU A 61 16.09 3.69 -4.39
N ALA A 62 17.01 2.83 -4.85
CA ALA A 62 17.77 3.02 -6.08
C ALA A 62 16.90 3.03 -7.35
N LYS A 63 15.66 2.51 -7.27
CA LYS A 63 14.69 2.55 -8.36
C LYS A 63 14.06 3.94 -8.55
N ALA A 64 14.05 4.78 -7.51
CA ALA A 64 13.36 6.07 -7.52
C ALA A 64 13.80 7.06 -8.61
N PRO A 65 15.09 7.23 -8.94
CA PRO A 65 15.50 8.15 -10.00
C PRO A 65 14.95 7.82 -11.39
N GLY A 66 14.52 6.58 -11.63
CA GLY A 66 13.89 6.17 -12.88
C GLY A 66 12.39 6.46 -12.97
N VAL A 67 11.77 6.89 -11.87
CA VAL A 67 10.33 7.22 -11.82
C VAL A 67 10.10 8.58 -12.50
N SER A 68 9.27 8.60 -13.55
CA SER A 68 8.92 9.85 -14.22
C SER A 68 7.70 10.53 -13.58
N GLY A 69 7.52 11.82 -13.89
CA GLY A 69 6.28 12.52 -13.55
C GLY A 69 5.04 11.87 -14.17
N VAL A 70 5.16 11.29 -15.38
CA VAL A 70 4.07 10.57 -16.05
C VAL A 70 3.68 9.32 -15.27
N ASP A 71 4.65 8.55 -14.80
CA ASP A 71 4.40 7.36 -13.96
C ASP A 71 3.73 7.75 -12.65
N THR A 72 4.19 8.87 -12.06
CA THR A 72 3.62 9.44 -10.84
C THR A 72 2.12 9.74 -10.99
N PHE A 73 1.75 10.53 -12.01
CA PHE A 73 0.34 10.88 -12.22
C PHE A 73 -0.51 9.67 -12.64
N ARG A 74 0.02 8.75 -13.45
CA ARG A 74 -0.68 7.50 -13.80
C ARG A 74 -1.02 6.66 -12.56
N ALA A 75 -0.06 6.50 -11.65
CA ALA A 75 -0.30 5.73 -10.44
C ALA A 75 -1.26 6.45 -9.50
N GLN A 76 -1.22 7.77 -9.40
CA GLN A 76 -2.21 8.55 -8.66
C GLN A 76 -3.63 8.35 -9.22
N TYR A 77 -3.81 8.40 -10.54
CA TYR A 77 -5.10 8.14 -11.16
C TYR A 77 -5.58 6.71 -10.91
N ARG A 78 -4.68 5.73 -10.98
CA ARG A 78 -5.01 4.34 -10.64
C ARG A 78 -5.44 4.21 -9.19
N LEU A 79 -4.72 4.84 -8.26
CA LEU A 79 -5.05 4.84 -6.84
C LEU A 79 -6.43 5.47 -6.59
N GLN A 80 -6.76 6.57 -7.26
CA GLN A 80 -8.09 7.19 -7.14
C GLN A 80 -9.20 6.28 -7.68
N ALA A 81 -8.95 5.58 -8.80
CA ALA A 81 -9.89 4.60 -9.32
C ALA A 81 -10.11 3.44 -8.34
N LEU A 82 -9.02 2.88 -7.79
CA LEU A 82 -9.07 1.82 -6.78
C LEU A 82 -9.79 2.29 -5.51
N LYS A 83 -9.51 3.51 -5.04
CA LYS A 83 -10.21 4.12 -3.91
C LYS A 83 -11.72 4.13 -4.13
N ALA A 84 -12.20 4.53 -5.31
CA ALA A 84 -13.63 4.51 -5.60
C ALA A 84 -14.25 3.11 -5.54
N PHE A 85 -13.50 2.05 -5.92
CA PHE A 85 -13.95 0.66 -5.75
C PHE A 85 -13.98 0.27 -4.27
N CYS A 86 -12.89 0.54 -3.54
CA CYS A 86 -12.78 0.21 -2.12
C CYS A 86 -13.86 0.92 -1.29
N ASP A 87 -14.10 2.22 -1.53
CA ASP A 87 -15.12 3.00 -0.82
C ASP A 87 -16.52 2.38 -1.00
N ARG A 88 -16.85 1.90 -2.21
CA ARG A 88 -18.11 1.18 -2.46
C ARG A 88 -18.16 -0.19 -1.80
N ALA A 89 -17.03 -0.89 -1.75
CA ALA A 89 -16.96 -2.22 -1.14
C ALA A 89 -17.06 -2.16 0.40
N LEU A 90 -16.70 -1.02 1.00
CA LEU A 90 -16.84 -0.75 2.42
C LEU A 90 -18.21 -0.16 2.80
N ASP A 91 -19.02 0.25 1.83
CA ASP A 91 -20.32 0.88 2.10
C ASP A 91 -21.23 -0.09 2.87
N GLY A 92 -21.79 0.38 3.99
CA GLY A 92 -22.60 -0.43 4.89
C GLY A 92 -21.83 -1.39 5.81
N LEU A 93 -20.50 -1.45 5.77
CA LEU A 93 -19.69 -2.22 6.72
C LEU A 93 -19.27 -1.36 7.92
N ASP A 94 -19.49 -1.86 9.13
CA ASP A 94 -19.03 -1.18 10.36
C ASP A 94 -17.52 -1.33 10.58
N CYS A 95 -16.95 -2.47 10.17
CA CYS A 95 -15.52 -2.74 10.27
C CYS A 95 -15.09 -3.84 9.29
N VAL A 96 -13.78 -3.92 9.05
CA VAL A 96 -13.15 -5.00 8.29
C VAL A 96 -12.15 -5.71 9.17
N VAL A 97 -12.15 -7.04 9.09
CA VAL A 97 -11.25 -7.91 9.85
C VAL A 97 -10.35 -8.63 8.87
N THR A 98 -9.05 -8.43 9.01
CA THR A 98 -8.03 -9.13 8.21
C THR A 98 -7.01 -9.79 9.15
N PRO A 99 -6.31 -10.84 8.68
CA PRO A 99 -5.05 -11.23 9.30
C PRO A 99 -4.09 -10.04 9.38
N SER A 100 -3.28 -9.96 10.43
CA SER A 100 -2.26 -8.89 10.56
C SER A 100 -1.10 -9.08 9.58
N ILE A 101 -0.83 -10.32 9.19
CA ILE A 101 0.19 -10.72 8.22
C ILE A 101 -0.47 -11.72 7.28
N GLY A 102 -0.27 -11.54 5.98
CA GLY A 102 -0.73 -12.43 4.90
C GLY A 102 0.43 -13.02 4.14
#